data_AF-A0A7V0IT24-F1
#
_entry.id   AF-A0A7V0IT24-F1
#
_cell.length_a   1.000
_cell.length_b   1.000
_cell.length_c   1.000
_cell.angle_alpha   90.00
_cell.angle_beta   90.00
_cell.angle_gamma   90.00
#
_symmetry.space_group_name_H-M   'P 1'
#
loop_
_entity.id
_entity.type
_entity.pdbx_description
1 polymer ?
#
loop_
_entity_poly.entity_id
_entity_poly.type
_entity_poly.pdbx_seq_one_letter_code
_entity_poly.pdbx_strand_id
1 'polypeptide(L)'
;MALRSDHLARLGDVLEGPLRHLLPHHKFPPKIERVEVPDLDGREVLVVSVPSGNSKPYAHKSDYYVRSRTATVGMPAETELAHGLDRWETVESRLRLDAIDVVEVETFRDAAITVGPAAFEPTASVDEVLLALNLLDDDGRPNRGGIVLFGRREAFARHYAMLGCHLVAVDGTDLAEQFLDEKLVEDNAFASLRGAITFCRENLRTA
;
A
#
# COMPACT_ATOMS: atom_id res chain seq x y z
N MET A 1 30.63 -31.59 8.02
CA MET A 1 29.90 -30.86 9.08
C MET A 1 28.46 -30.68 8.60
N ALA A 2 27.55 -31.55 9.07
CA ALA A 2 26.21 -31.70 8.52
C ALA A 2 25.28 -30.60 9.02
N LEU A 3 24.81 -29.74 8.13
CA LEU A 3 23.68 -28.84 8.38
C LEU A 3 22.39 -29.65 8.25
N ARG A 4 21.60 -29.65 9.33
CA ARG A 4 20.42 -30.49 9.54
C ARG A 4 19.29 -30.14 8.56
N SER A 5 18.62 -31.20 8.11
CA SER A 5 17.47 -31.27 7.19
C SER A 5 16.28 -30.35 7.54
N ASP A 6 16.21 -29.85 8.78
CA ASP A 6 15.04 -29.11 9.29
C ASP A 6 14.97 -27.64 8.84
N HIS A 7 16.08 -27.07 8.33
CA HIS A 7 16.12 -25.68 7.86
C HIS A 7 15.59 -25.48 6.43
N LEU A 8 15.65 -26.52 5.58
CA LEU A 8 15.17 -26.46 4.20
C LEU A 8 13.64 -26.59 4.10
N ALA A 9 13.02 -27.38 4.98
CA ALA A 9 11.58 -27.48 5.08
C ALA A 9 10.94 -26.13 5.50
N ARG A 10 11.59 -25.40 6.42
CA ARG A 10 11.14 -24.07 6.85
C ARG A 10 11.27 -23.00 5.77
N LEU A 11 12.18 -23.14 4.80
CA LEU A 11 12.30 -22.19 3.69
C LEU A 11 11.18 -22.36 2.65
N GLY A 12 10.70 -23.60 2.45
CA GLY A 12 9.54 -23.89 1.59
C GLY A 12 8.26 -23.25 2.13
N ASP A 13 8.02 -23.38 3.44
CA ASP A 13 6.84 -22.81 4.11
C ASP A 13 6.89 -21.26 4.18
N VAL A 14 8.09 -20.68 4.29
CA VAL A 14 8.32 -19.23 4.29
C VAL A 14 8.20 -18.61 2.89
N LEU A 15 8.24 -19.40 1.82
CA LEU A 15 8.05 -18.90 0.45
C LEU A 15 6.62 -19.16 -0.08
N GLU A 16 5.93 -20.17 0.44
CA GLU A 16 4.53 -20.49 0.09
C GLU A 16 3.50 -19.54 0.74
N GLY A 17 3.82 -18.92 1.87
CA GLY A 17 2.91 -18.01 2.60
C GLY A 17 3.02 -16.52 2.19
N PRO A 18 4.10 -15.81 2.56
CA PRO A 18 4.19 -14.35 2.44
C PRO A 18 4.37 -13.83 1.00
N LEU A 19 4.76 -14.68 0.05
CA LEU A 19 4.87 -14.27 -1.36
C LEU A 19 3.54 -14.35 -2.12
N ARG A 20 2.51 -15.02 -1.58
CA ARG A 20 1.15 -15.04 -2.19
C ARG A 20 0.47 -13.67 -2.19
N HIS A 21 0.97 -12.73 -1.37
CA HIS A 21 0.46 -11.36 -1.25
C HIS A 21 1.30 -10.32 -1.96
N LEU A 22 2.43 -10.70 -2.57
CA LEU A 22 3.15 -9.80 -3.48
C LEU A 22 2.35 -9.70 -4.77
N LEU A 23 1.44 -8.74 -4.81
CA LEU A 23 0.81 -8.34 -6.05
C LEU A 23 1.90 -7.70 -6.92
N PRO A 24 2.27 -8.34 -8.05
CA PRO A 24 3.27 -7.80 -8.96
C PRO A 24 2.92 -6.37 -9.33
N HIS A 25 3.91 -5.47 -9.34
CA HIS A 25 3.71 -4.14 -9.90
C HIS A 25 3.20 -4.31 -11.34
N HIS A 26 1.94 -3.91 -11.58
CA HIS A 26 1.21 -4.18 -12.84
C HIS A 26 1.93 -3.76 -14.13
N LYS A 27 2.77 -2.71 -14.11
CA LYS A 27 3.58 -2.26 -15.26
C LYS A 27 4.89 -3.06 -15.43
N PHE A 28 5.35 -3.74 -14.39
CA PHE A 28 6.64 -4.47 -14.37
C PHE A 28 6.51 -5.77 -13.57
N PRO A 29 5.74 -6.78 -14.03
CA PRO A 29 5.65 -8.04 -13.32
C PRO A 29 7.05 -8.67 -13.21
N PRO A 30 7.46 -9.13 -12.02
CA PRO A 30 8.71 -9.86 -11.91
C PRO A 30 8.58 -11.16 -12.70
N LYS A 31 9.57 -11.43 -13.54
CA LYS A 31 9.71 -12.73 -14.18
C LYS A 31 10.31 -13.68 -13.13
N ILE A 32 9.57 -14.72 -12.77
CA ILE A 32 10.01 -15.72 -11.78
C ILE A 32 10.32 -17.01 -12.54
N GLU A 33 11.54 -17.50 -12.42
CA GLU A 33 12.00 -18.75 -13.03
C GLU A 33 12.63 -19.65 -11.97
N ARG A 34 12.38 -20.95 -12.04
CA ARG A 34 13.15 -21.95 -11.29
C ARG A 34 14.33 -22.38 -12.16
N VAL A 35 15.53 -22.23 -11.63
CA VAL A 35 16.77 -22.59 -12.31
C VAL A 35 17.49 -23.61 -11.46
N GLU A 36 17.75 -24.79 -12.02
CA GLU A 36 18.65 -25.76 -11.39
C GLU A 36 20.05 -25.16 -11.31
N VAL A 37 20.69 -25.25 -10.14
CA VAL A 37 22.05 -24.78 -9.98
C VAL A 37 23.00 -25.93 -10.29
N PRO A 38 23.83 -25.84 -11.35
CA PRO A 38 24.87 -26.82 -11.60
C PRO A 38 25.76 -26.93 -10.35
N ASP A 39 26.16 -28.15 -10.00
CA ASP A 39 27.03 -28.47 -8.85
C ASP A 39 26.39 -28.42 -7.45
N LEU A 40 25.06 -28.29 -7.34
CA LEU A 40 24.34 -28.33 -6.07
C LEU A 40 23.26 -29.43 -5.99
N ASP A 41 23.58 -30.68 -6.33
CA ASP A 41 22.78 -31.90 -6.05
C ASP A 41 21.24 -31.70 -6.11
N GLY A 42 20.72 -31.34 -7.29
CA GLY A 42 19.27 -31.21 -7.52
C GLY A 42 18.59 -30.04 -6.80
N ARG A 43 19.35 -29.03 -6.34
CA ARG A 43 18.78 -27.80 -5.77
C ARG A 43 18.40 -26.82 -6.87
N GLU A 44 17.19 -26.29 -6.75
CA GLU A 44 16.68 -25.20 -7.58
C GLU A 44 16.77 -23.87 -6.85
N VAL A 45 17.04 -22.79 -7.58
CA VAL A 45 16.89 -21.42 -7.10
C VAL A 45 15.74 -20.73 -7.83
N LEU A 46 15.04 -19.85 -7.10
CA LEU A 46 14.08 -18.94 -7.69
C LEU A 46 14.82 -17.69 -8.18
N VAL A 47 14.90 -17.52 -9.49
CA VAL A 47 15.38 -16.31 -10.13
C VAL A 47 14.20 -15.35 -10.30
N VAL A 48 14.22 -14.27 -9.52
CA VAL A 48 13.22 -13.20 -9.59
C VAL A 48 13.84 -12.01 -10.34
N SER A 49 13.44 -11.82 -11.59
CA SER A 49 13.90 -10.71 -12.42
C SER A 49 12.87 -9.59 -12.42
N VAL A 50 13.21 -8.47 -11.80
CA VAL A 50 12.38 -7.25 -11.82
C VAL A 50 12.94 -6.30 -12.89
N PRO A 51 12.16 -5.96 -13.94
CA PRO A 51 12.60 -4.96 -14.92
C PRO A 51 12.92 -3.64 -14.24
N SER A 52 13.99 -2.95 -14.65
CA SER A 52 14.24 -1.59 -14.21
C SER A 52 13.14 -0.67 -14.76
N GLY A 53 12.15 -0.33 -13.94
CA GLY A 53 11.05 0.56 -14.31
C GLY A 53 11.29 2.01 -13.90
N ASN A 54 10.45 2.90 -14.44
CA ASN A 54 10.36 4.31 -14.03
C ASN A 54 9.72 4.48 -12.64
N SER A 55 9.09 3.43 -12.10
CA SER A 55 8.47 3.39 -10.76
C SER A 55 9.51 3.20 -9.64
N LYS A 56 10.59 3.98 -9.72
CA LYS A 56 11.44 4.31 -8.58
C LYS A 56 10.81 5.53 -7.90
N PRO A 57 10.84 5.62 -6.57
CA PRO A 57 11.55 4.73 -5.64
C PRO A 57 10.74 3.50 -5.19
N TYR A 58 11.43 2.49 -4.67
CA TYR A 58 10.79 1.32 -4.06
C TYR A 58 10.54 1.60 -2.57
N ALA A 59 9.30 1.41 -2.10
CA ALA A 59 8.94 1.57 -0.70
C ALA A 59 8.73 0.22 0.00
N HIS A 60 9.22 0.10 1.23
CA HIS A 60 8.90 -1.01 2.13
C HIS A 60 8.76 -0.49 3.56
N LYS A 61 7.63 -0.76 4.23
CA LYS A 61 7.34 -0.30 5.60
C LYS A 61 7.60 1.21 5.78
N SER A 62 7.12 2.01 4.84
CA SER A 62 7.26 3.48 4.83
C SER A 62 8.67 4.03 4.57
N ASP A 63 9.68 3.16 4.44
CA ASP A 63 11.03 3.55 4.05
C ASP A 63 11.22 3.39 2.55
N TYR A 64 11.86 4.37 1.92
CA TYR A 64 12.27 4.30 0.52
C TYR A 64 13.68 3.75 0.38
N TYR A 65 13.87 2.88 -0.60
CA TYR A 65 15.14 2.23 -0.84
C TYR A 65 15.59 2.40 -2.29
N VAL A 66 16.89 2.54 -2.45
CA VAL A 66 17.55 2.53 -3.76
C VAL A 66 18.62 1.45 -3.78
N ARG A 67 18.74 0.77 -4.92
CA ARG A 67 19.82 -0.19 -5.13
C ARG A 67 21.08 0.58 -5.52
N SER A 68 22.06 0.58 -4.61
CA SER A 68 23.39 1.16 -4.82
C SER A 68 24.39 0.01 -5.04
N ARG A 69 24.81 -0.19 -6.29
CA ARG A 69 25.67 -1.30 -6.71
C ARG A 69 25.13 -2.67 -6.25
N THR A 70 25.76 -3.26 -5.26
CA THR A 70 25.46 -4.59 -4.71
C THR A 70 24.53 -4.56 -3.50
N ALA A 71 24.27 -3.39 -2.92
CA ALA A 71 23.46 -3.24 -1.72
C ALA A 71 22.18 -2.44 -1.98
N THR A 72 21.16 -2.72 -1.17
CA THR A 72 19.98 -1.87 -1.04
C THR A 72 20.22 -0.94 0.14
N VAL A 73 20.14 0.37 -0.10
CA VAL A 73 20.36 1.40 0.93
C VAL A 73 19.11 2.27 1.06
N GLY A 74 18.92 2.87 2.25
CA GLY A 74 17.90 3.88 2.45
C GLY A 74 18.11 5.05 1.48
N MET A 75 17.01 5.53 0.90
CA MET A 75 17.06 6.58 -0.10
C MET A 75 17.36 7.95 0.56
N PRO A 76 18.31 8.75 0.04
CA PRO A 76 18.51 10.13 0.49
C PRO A 76 17.30 11.01 0.12
N ALA A 77 16.89 11.90 1.03
CA ALA A 77 15.74 12.80 0.85
C ALA A 77 15.81 13.65 -0.45
N GLU A 78 17.00 14.06 -0.87
CA GLU A 78 17.22 14.82 -2.11
C GLU A 78 16.84 14.03 -3.38
N THR A 79 16.89 12.69 -3.32
CA THR A 79 16.53 11.81 -4.45
C THR A 79 15.01 11.57 -4.51
N GLU A 80 14.29 11.74 -3.39
CA GLU A 80 12.82 11.59 -3.32
C GLU A 80 12.09 12.60 -4.21
N LEU A 81 12.57 13.84 -4.24
CA LEU A 81 11.97 14.94 -5.02
C LEU A 81 12.09 14.76 -6.54
N ALA A 82 13.07 13.98 -7.02
CA ALA A 82 13.40 13.89 -8.45
C ALA A 82 12.56 12.87 -9.24
N HIS A 83 11.74 12.04 -8.58
CA HIS A 83 11.03 10.91 -9.18
C HIS A 83 9.59 11.19 -9.66
N GLY A 84 9.25 12.46 -9.90
CA GLY A 84 7.88 12.94 -10.15
C GLY A 84 7.20 12.62 -11.49
N LEU A 85 7.70 11.67 -12.30
CA LEU A 85 7.16 11.44 -13.66
C LEU A 85 6.12 10.31 -13.78
N ASP A 86 6.00 9.41 -12.79
CA ASP A 86 5.02 8.31 -12.83
C ASP A 86 4.65 7.90 -11.38
N ARG A 87 3.89 8.77 -10.69
CA ARG A 87 3.49 8.54 -9.30
C ARG A 87 2.51 7.37 -9.23
N TRP A 88 2.73 6.45 -8.30
CA TRP A 88 1.98 5.19 -8.25
C TRP A 88 0.47 5.41 -8.20
N GLU A 89 0.02 6.42 -7.47
CA GLU A 89 -1.39 6.74 -7.23
C GLU A 89 -2.10 7.34 -8.46
N THR A 90 -1.38 7.97 -9.39
CA THR A 90 -1.98 8.60 -10.57
C THR A 90 -2.20 7.60 -11.71
N VAL A 91 -1.69 6.37 -11.59
CA VAL A 91 -1.86 5.33 -12.61
C VAL A 91 -3.27 4.73 -12.54
N GLU A 92 -3.85 4.41 -13.71
CA GLU A 92 -5.14 3.72 -13.85
C GLU A 92 -5.20 2.47 -12.96
N SER A 93 -6.34 2.30 -12.29
CA SER A 93 -6.62 1.12 -11.49
C SER A 93 -7.10 -0.04 -12.37
N ARG A 94 -6.88 -1.27 -11.91
CA ARG A 94 -7.55 -2.45 -12.48
C ARG A 94 -9.00 -2.55 -12.03
N LEU A 95 -9.36 -1.87 -10.95
CA LEU A 95 -10.71 -1.80 -10.42
C LEU A 95 -11.49 -0.72 -11.17
N ARG A 96 -12.81 -0.94 -11.27
CA ARG A 96 -13.72 -0.02 -11.95
C ARG A 96 -14.42 0.85 -10.91
N LEU A 97 -15.22 1.79 -11.40
CA LEU A 97 -15.99 2.73 -10.58
C LEU A 97 -16.92 2.01 -9.57
N ASP A 98 -17.37 0.80 -9.85
CA ASP A 98 -18.16 -0.01 -8.92
C ASP A 98 -17.40 -0.40 -7.64
N ALA A 99 -16.07 -0.34 -7.65
CA ALA A 99 -15.24 -0.55 -6.46
C ALA A 99 -15.23 0.66 -5.52
N ILE A 100 -15.73 1.82 -5.95
CA ILE A 100 -15.80 3.03 -5.14
C ILE A 100 -16.98 2.94 -4.16
N ASP A 101 -16.75 3.42 -2.95
CA ASP A 101 -17.74 3.67 -1.92
C ASP A 101 -18.40 5.03 -2.16
N VAL A 102 -19.62 4.96 -2.71
CA VAL A 102 -20.44 6.15 -2.99
C VAL A 102 -20.67 6.99 -1.74
N VAL A 103 -20.92 6.35 -0.59
CA VAL A 103 -21.23 7.06 0.66
C VAL A 103 -20.01 7.82 1.16
N GLU A 104 -18.81 7.25 1.02
CA GLU A 104 -17.57 7.93 1.39
C GLU A 104 -17.32 9.18 0.53
N VAL A 105 -17.57 9.09 -0.77
CA VAL A 105 -17.42 10.24 -1.70
C VAL A 105 -18.43 11.34 -1.36
N GLU A 106 -19.69 10.99 -1.12
CA GLU A 106 -20.73 11.95 -0.72
C GLU A 106 -20.40 12.60 0.61
N THR A 107 -19.93 11.82 1.59
CA THR A 107 -19.48 12.33 2.89
C THR A 107 -18.33 13.33 2.74
N PHE A 108 -17.35 13.01 1.89
CA PHE A 108 -16.25 13.91 1.58
C PHE A 108 -16.73 15.20 0.91
N ARG A 109 -17.61 15.10 -0.10
CA ARG A 109 -18.21 16.26 -0.80
C ARG A 109 -18.87 17.20 0.20
N ASP A 110 -19.74 16.67 1.04
CA ASP A 110 -20.52 17.45 2.01
C ASP A 110 -19.61 18.12 3.07
N ALA A 111 -18.57 17.41 3.51
CA ALA A 111 -17.56 17.97 4.40
C ALA A 111 -16.73 19.08 3.72
N ALA A 112 -16.33 18.88 2.45
CA ALA A 112 -15.56 19.87 1.69
C ALA A 112 -16.35 21.16 1.46
N ILE A 113 -17.65 21.06 1.20
CA ILE A 113 -18.57 22.21 1.11
C ILE A 113 -18.63 22.98 2.43
N THR A 114 -18.53 22.29 3.57
CA THR A 114 -18.65 22.91 4.90
C THR A 114 -17.36 23.65 5.32
N VAL A 115 -16.19 23.16 4.92
CA VAL A 115 -14.89 23.63 5.43
C VAL A 115 -14.30 24.81 4.64
N GLY A 116 -14.68 25.01 3.38
CA GLY A 116 -14.10 26.06 2.52
C GLY A 116 -15.09 26.60 1.48
N PRO A 117 -14.68 27.57 0.65
CA PRO A 117 -15.50 27.98 -0.50
C PRO A 117 -15.86 26.74 -1.31
N ALA A 118 -17.16 26.57 -1.60
CA ALA A 118 -17.74 25.32 -2.07
C ALA A 118 -16.93 24.73 -3.23
N ALA A 119 -16.11 23.71 -2.92
CA ALA A 119 -15.28 23.03 -3.91
C ALA A 119 -16.12 22.18 -4.88
N PHE A 120 -17.36 21.88 -4.47
CA PHE A 120 -18.32 21.10 -5.22
C PHE A 120 -19.72 21.69 -5.05
N GLU A 121 -20.58 21.48 -6.04
CA GLU A 121 -22.01 21.71 -5.88
C GLU A 121 -22.62 20.64 -4.97
N PRO A 122 -23.61 20.94 -4.11
CA PRO A 122 -24.29 19.95 -3.27
C PRO A 122 -24.92 18.79 -4.06
N THR A 123 -25.28 19.06 -5.33
CA THR A 123 -25.87 18.07 -6.25
C THR A 123 -24.84 17.38 -7.13
N ALA A 124 -23.54 17.63 -6.96
CA ALA A 124 -22.50 16.97 -7.75
C ALA A 124 -22.57 15.46 -7.54
N SER A 125 -22.61 14.72 -8.64
CA SER A 125 -22.54 13.27 -8.68
C SER A 125 -21.16 12.77 -8.25
N VAL A 126 -21.08 11.48 -7.90
CA VAL A 126 -19.81 10.82 -7.54
C VAL A 126 -18.77 11.00 -8.63
N ASP A 127 -19.15 10.76 -9.88
CA ASP A 127 -18.26 10.89 -11.04
C ASP A 127 -17.71 12.30 -11.18
N GLU A 128 -18.56 13.33 -11.03
CA GLU A 128 -18.13 14.74 -11.07
C GLU A 128 -17.15 15.08 -9.95
N VAL A 129 -17.39 14.59 -8.73
CA VAL A 129 -16.46 14.77 -7.60
C VAL A 129 -15.12 14.10 -7.90
N LEU A 130 -15.12 12.85 -8.38
CA LEU A 130 -13.89 12.12 -8.68
C LEU A 130 -13.13 12.71 -9.86
N LEU A 131 -13.82 13.19 -10.90
CA LEU A 131 -13.23 13.90 -12.05
C LEU A 131 -12.56 15.19 -11.59
N ALA A 132 -13.25 16.01 -10.79
CA ALA A 132 -12.71 17.27 -10.27
C ALA A 132 -11.49 17.07 -9.35
N LEU A 133 -11.39 15.92 -8.68
CA LEU A 133 -10.22 15.51 -7.89
C LEU A 133 -9.12 14.83 -8.73
N ASN A 134 -9.31 14.68 -10.04
CA ASN A 134 -8.41 13.93 -10.94
C ASN A 134 -8.19 12.48 -10.47
N LEU A 135 -9.25 11.85 -9.98
CA LEU A 135 -9.28 10.45 -9.51
C LEU A 135 -10.02 9.52 -10.47
N LEU A 136 -10.76 10.09 -11.42
CA LEU A 136 -11.45 9.42 -12.51
C LEU A 136 -10.98 10.05 -13.82
N ASP A 137 -10.83 9.25 -14.87
CA ASP A 137 -10.63 9.76 -16.23
C ASP A 137 -11.97 9.96 -16.96
N ASP A 138 -11.90 10.57 -18.16
CA ASP A 138 -13.08 10.83 -19.01
C ASP A 138 -13.80 9.54 -19.47
N ASP A 139 -13.13 8.39 -19.41
CA ASP A 139 -13.67 7.07 -19.72
C ASP A 139 -14.33 6.38 -18.51
N GLY A 140 -14.41 7.07 -17.36
CA GLY A 140 -14.99 6.55 -16.13
C GLY A 140 -14.13 5.51 -15.42
N ARG A 141 -12.80 5.56 -15.61
CA ARG A 141 -11.84 4.64 -14.97
C ARG A 141 -11.13 5.33 -13.82
N PRO A 142 -11.19 4.76 -12.62
CA PRO A 142 -10.52 5.36 -11.48
C PRO A 142 -9.01 5.11 -11.56
N ASN A 143 -8.22 6.07 -11.09
CA ASN A 143 -6.83 5.81 -10.75
C ASN A 143 -6.72 5.15 -9.38
N ARG A 144 -5.50 4.73 -9.02
CA ARG A 144 -5.25 4.06 -7.74
C ARG A 144 -5.47 4.96 -6.54
N GLY A 145 -5.22 6.26 -6.67
CA GLY A 145 -5.55 7.24 -5.65
C GLY A 145 -7.04 7.24 -5.31
N GLY A 146 -7.90 7.16 -6.33
CA GLY A 146 -9.35 7.05 -6.16
C GLY A 146 -9.74 5.82 -5.36
N ILE A 147 -9.14 4.67 -5.67
CA ILE A 147 -9.35 3.43 -4.90
C ILE A 147 -8.83 3.53 -3.46
N VAL A 148 -7.66 4.13 -3.26
CA VAL A 148 -7.07 4.28 -1.92
C VAL A 148 -7.92 5.17 -1.03
N LEU A 149 -8.43 6.28 -1.58
CA LEU A 149 -9.23 7.25 -0.83
C LEU A 149 -10.66 6.75 -0.59
N PHE A 150 -11.30 6.23 -1.64
CA PHE A 150 -12.74 6.00 -1.66
C PHE A 150 -13.13 4.56 -1.99
N GLY A 151 -12.20 3.61 -2.09
CA GLY A 151 -12.55 2.23 -2.42
C GLY A 151 -13.34 1.54 -1.29
N ARG A 152 -14.17 0.56 -1.65
CA ARG A 152 -14.79 -0.38 -0.70
C ARG A 152 -13.78 -1.46 -0.32
N ARG A 153 -13.67 -1.77 0.98
CA ARG A 153 -12.73 -2.76 1.52
C ARG A 153 -12.79 -4.09 0.77
N GLU A 154 -13.98 -4.59 0.50
CA GLU A 154 -14.17 -5.89 -0.15
C GLU A 154 -13.64 -5.91 -1.58
N ALA A 155 -13.69 -4.75 -2.26
CA ALA A 155 -13.24 -4.61 -3.64
C ALA A 155 -11.72 -4.51 -3.74
N PHE A 156 -11.06 -3.72 -2.88
CA PHE A 156 -9.63 -3.50 -2.99
C PHE A 156 -8.77 -4.51 -2.22
N ALA A 157 -9.28 -5.22 -1.21
CA ALA A 157 -8.49 -6.11 -0.34
C ALA A 157 -7.71 -7.18 -1.12
N ARG A 158 -8.17 -7.58 -2.31
CA ARG A 158 -7.50 -8.55 -3.19
C ARG A 158 -6.45 -7.93 -4.12
N HIS A 159 -6.45 -6.62 -4.27
CA HIS A 159 -5.68 -5.88 -5.28
C HIS A 159 -4.71 -4.86 -4.70
N TYR A 160 -4.85 -4.53 -3.41
CA TYR A 160 -4.03 -3.56 -2.71
C TYR A 160 -3.64 -4.17 -1.36
N ALA A 161 -2.54 -4.92 -1.38
CA ALA A 161 -1.91 -5.38 -0.16
C ALA A 161 -1.35 -4.15 0.58
N MET A 162 -1.56 -4.08 1.90
CA MET A 162 -1.08 -3.01 2.79
C MET A 162 -1.84 -1.68 2.76
N LEU A 163 -3.08 -1.63 2.27
CA LEU A 163 -3.93 -0.46 2.48
C LEU A 163 -4.53 -0.48 3.90
N GLY A 164 -4.07 0.42 4.76
CA GLY A 164 -4.50 0.51 6.15
C GLY A 164 -3.48 1.18 7.06
N CYS A 165 -3.75 1.15 8.36
CA CYS A 165 -2.87 1.65 9.42
C CYS A 165 -2.71 0.60 10.52
N HIS A 166 -1.48 0.45 11.00
CA HIS A 166 -1.17 -0.31 12.21
C HIS A 166 -0.92 0.67 13.34
N LEU A 167 -1.75 0.58 14.38
CA LEU A 167 -1.81 1.50 15.49
C LEU A 167 -1.36 0.78 16.75
N VAL A 168 -0.52 1.44 17.53
CA VAL A 168 0.09 0.90 18.74
C VAL A 168 0.08 1.99 19.80
N ALA A 169 -0.43 1.67 20.99
CA ALA A 169 -0.34 2.48 22.19
C ALA A 169 0.71 1.90 23.13
N VAL A 170 1.59 2.76 23.64
CA VAL A 170 2.66 2.41 24.58
C VAL A 170 2.67 3.36 25.77
N ASP A 171 3.19 2.88 26.91
CA ASP A 171 3.33 3.69 28.12
C ASP A 171 4.64 4.49 28.12
N GLY A 172 4.68 5.50 27.26
CA GLY A 172 5.79 6.45 27.14
C GLY A 172 6.03 6.86 25.68
N THR A 173 7.30 6.93 25.26
CA THR A 173 7.71 7.43 23.93
C THR A 173 8.42 6.41 23.06
N ASP A 174 8.68 5.19 23.56
CA ASP A 174 9.38 4.14 22.82
C ASP A 174 8.54 2.86 22.69
N LEU A 175 8.64 2.19 21.54
CA LEU A 175 8.03 0.89 21.28
C LEU A 175 8.62 -0.25 22.13
N ALA A 176 9.78 -0.04 22.75
CA ALA A 176 10.37 -0.96 23.73
C ALA A 176 9.70 -0.89 25.12
N GLU A 177 8.86 0.12 25.36
CA GLU A 177 8.14 0.29 26.62
C GLU A 177 6.91 -0.61 26.71
N GLN A 178 6.15 -0.47 27.81
CA GLN A 178 4.99 -1.31 28.04
C GLN A 178 3.93 -1.09 26.96
N PHE A 179 3.59 -2.18 26.28
CA PHE A 179 2.49 -2.24 25.33
C PHE A 179 1.15 -2.06 26.04
N LEU A 180 0.34 -1.11 25.58
CA LEU A 180 -0.99 -0.83 26.13
C LEU A 180 -2.10 -1.40 25.24
N ASP A 181 -2.05 -1.14 23.93
CA ASP A 181 -3.10 -1.54 23.00
C ASP A 181 -2.61 -1.60 21.54
N GLU A 182 -3.23 -2.47 20.73
CA GLU A 182 -2.92 -2.70 19.32
C GLU A 182 -4.17 -2.65 18.47
N LYS A 183 -4.08 -2.01 17.31
CA LYS A 183 -5.14 -2.12 16.32
C LYS A 183 -4.58 -2.09 14.90
N LEU A 184 -4.91 -3.12 14.13
CA LEU A 184 -4.76 -3.08 12.69
C LEU A 184 -6.09 -2.63 12.08
N VAL A 185 -6.07 -1.51 11.36
CA VAL A 185 -7.21 -1.00 10.59
C VAL A 185 -6.87 -1.14 9.13
N GLU A 186 -7.60 -1.99 8.42
CA GLU A 186 -7.41 -2.20 6.98
C GLU A 186 -8.64 -1.70 6.24
N ASP A 187 -8.65 -0.44 5.85
CA ASP A 187 -9.78 0.15 5.13
C ASP A 187 -9.28 1.25 4.17
N ASN A 188 -10.19 1.89 3.44
CA ASN A 188 -9.83 3.07 2.66
C ASN A 188 -9.19 4.15 3.55
N ALA A 189 -8.51 5.12 2.94
CA ALA A 189 -7.71 6.08 3.68
C ALA A 189 -8.54 6.91 4.69
N PHE A 190 -9.77 7.29 4.34
CA PHE A 190 -10.63 8.07 5.24
C PHE A 190 -11.17 7.22 6.40
N ALA A 191 -11.62 5.99 6.13
CA ALA A 191 -12.04 5.05 7.14
C ALA A 191 -10.88 4.68 8.08
N SER A 192 -9.69 4.46 7.53
CA SER A 192 -8.45 4.23 8.30
C SER A 192 -8.10 5.41 9.19
N LEU A 193 -8.19 6.64 8.67
CA LEU A 193 -7.97 7.86 9.45
C LEU A 193 -8.98 8.02 10.59
N ARG A 194 -10.27 7.81 10.32
CA ARG A 194 -11.30 7.83 11.39
C ARG A 194 -11.04 6.76 12.43
N GLY A 195 -10.68 5.55 12.01
CA GLY A 195 -10.30 4.44 12.90
C GLY A 195 -9.09 4.78 13.77
N ALA A 196 -8.09 5.46 13.21
CA ALA A 196 -6.92 5.94 13.93
C ALA A 196 -7.26 7.03 14.94
N ILE A 197 -8.08 8.02 14.56
CA ILE A 197 -8.53 9.08 15.49
C ILE A 197 -9.32 8.47 16.66
N THR A 198 -10.20 7.51 16.40
CA THR A 198 -10.94 6.80 17.46
C THR A 198 -9.99 6.06 18.40
N PHE A 199 -9.05 5.28 17.85
CA PHE A 199 -8.04 4.57 18.64
C PHE A 199 -7.22 5.52 19.52
N CYS A 200 -6.79 6.65 18.95
CA CYS A 200 -6.09 7.69 19.71
C CYS A 200 -6.96 8.23 20.84
N ARG A 201 -8.24 8.53 20.60
CA ARG A 201 -9.15 9.04 21.65
C ARG A 201 -9.40 8.03 22.77
N GLU A 202 -9.50 6.75 22.44
CA GLU A 202 -9.68 5.66 23.41
C GLU A 202 -8.44 5.47 24.28
N ASN A 203 -7.25 5.72 23.72
CA ASN A 203 -5.95 5.51 24.39
C ASN A 203 -5.30 6.80 24.91
N LEU A 204 -5.87 7.97 24.63
CA LEU A 204 -5.49 9.24 25.26
C LEU A 204 -5.90 9.15 26.72
N ARG A 205 -4.93 8.84 27.59
CA ARG A 205 -5.10 8.99 29.04
C ARG A 205 -5.42 10.45 29.31
N THR A 206 -6.67 10.77 29.66
CA THR A 206 -6.99 12.07 30.26
C THR A 206 -6.14 12.21 31.52
N ALA A 207 -5.12 13.07 31.44
CA ALA A 207 -4.38 13.55 32.59
C ALA A 207 -5.25 14.47 33.46
#